data_AF-A0A8B6HCT1-F1
#
_entry.id   AF-A0A8B6HCT1-F1
#
_cell.length_a   1.000
_cell.length_b   1.000
_cell.length_c   1.000
_cell.angle_alpha   90.00
_cell.angle_beta   90.00
_cell.angle_gamma   90.00
#
_symmetry.space_group_name_H-M   'P 1'
#
loop_
_entity.id
_entity.type
_entity.pdbx_description
1 polymer ?
#
loop_
_entity_poly.entity_id
_entity_poly.type
_entity_poly.pdbx_seq_one_letter_code
_entity_poly.pdbx_strand_id
1 'polypeptide(L)'
;MFSIILVLLAAVTLVNGATIGVSDATTKMYASTMPDCSDKLDSCFDFSDGSCVGRYAPWARENCAYRCGYCPGNYPPCQDQITYCKELGSEVCNQKLYAGYVRLNCRETCNKCEIPALTYVPGNDTDVLPTGLFKKKKHFRN
;
A
#
# COMPACT_ATOMS: atom_id res chain seq x y z
N MET A 1 0.10 83.89 22.36
CA MET A 1 0.82 83.62 23.61
C MET A 1 1.43 82.22 23.50
N PHE A 2 2.70 82.12 23.86
CA PHE A 2 3.59 80.96 23.69
C PHE A 2 3.09 79.69 24.37
N SER A 3 3.36 78.53 23.80
CA SER A 3 4.31 77.58 24.41
C SER A 3 4.46 76.28 23.62
N ILE A 4 5.73 75.96 23.39
CA ILE A 4 6.29 74.78 22.73
C ILE A 4 6.60 73.74 23.80
N ILE A 5 6.13 72.50 23.66
CA ILE A 5 6.75 71.28 24.20
C ILE A 5 6.46 70.19 23.16
N LEU A 6 7.35 69.91 22.20
CA LEU A 6 8.63 69.21 22.30
C LEU A 6 8.48 67.73 22.71
N VAL A 7 8.56 66.89 21.66
CA VAL A 7 9.16 65.54 21.62
C VAL A 7 8.36 64.40 22.23
N LEU A 8 8.09 63.40 21.39
CA LEU A 8 8.59 62.01 21.54
C LEU A 8 8.17 61.27 20.25
N LEU A 9 9.07 61.21 19.25
CA LEU A 9 9.81 59.99 18.93
C LEU A 9 8.91 58.78 18.64
N ALA A 10 8.36 58.72 17.42
CA ALA A 10 8.01 57.44 16.81
C ALA A 10 9.12 57.08 15.82
N ALA A 11 10.18 56.46 16.34
CA ALA A 11 11.17 55.79 15.52
C ALA A 11 10.47 54.63 14.80
N VAL A 12 10.48 54.68 13.47
CA VAL A 12 10.11 53.57 12.60
C VAL A 12 11.14 52.47 12.84
N THR A 13 10.81 51.49 13.68
CA THR A 13 11.65 50.31 13.89
C THR A 13 11.42 49.34 12.73
N LEU A 14 12.48 49.15 11.95
CA LEU A 14 12.63 48.15 10.91
C LEU A 14 12.45 46.73 11.45
N VAL A 15 11.98 45.87 10.54
CA VAL A 15 11.59 44.48 10.70
C VAL A 15 12.74 43.57 11.11
N ASN A 16 12.70 43.05 12.33
CA ASN A 16 13.38 41.80 12.67
C ASN A 16 12.36 40.88 13.33
N GLY A 17 11.65 40.14 12.49
CA GLY A 17 10.78 39.06 12.94
C GLY A 17 11.61 37.98 13.61
N ALA A 18 11.71 38.04 14.94
CA ALA A 18 12.09 36.92 15.77
C ALA A 18 10.94 35.90 15.69
N THR A 19 11.07 34.91 14.81
CA THR A 19 10.20 33.74 14.84
C THR A 19 10.46 33.03 16.16
N ILE A 20 9.49 33.08 17.05
CA ILE A 20 9.41 32.19 18.21
C ILE A 20 9.27 30.79 17.62
N GLY A 21 10.35 30.00 17.72
CA GLY A 21 10.33 28.58 17.41
C GLY A 21 9.44 27.87 18.43
N VAL A 22 8.14 27.93 18.23
CA VAL A 22 7.21 26.98 18.84
C VAL A 22 7.54 25.64 18.21
N SER A 23 8.29 24.84 18.96
CA SER A 23 8.45 23.42 18.66
C SER A 23 7.09 22.77 18.85
N ASP A 24 6.30 22.78 17.78
CA ASP A 24 5.08 22.01 17.70
C ASP A 24 5.46 20.52 17.75
N ALA A 25 5.43 19.98 18.97
CA ALA A 25 5.72 18.60 19.30
C ALA A 25 4.59 17.63 18.83
N THR A 26 3.85 17.96 17.78
CA THR A 26 2.70 17.16 17.32
C THR A 26 2.66 16.88 15.82
N THR A 27 3.70 17.23 15.04
CA THR A 27 3.72 16.92 13.59
C THR A 27 4.91 16.04 13.16
N LYS A 28 5.68 15.50 14.12
CA LYS A 28 6.87 14.66 13.83
C LYS A 28 6.86 13.28 14.48
N MET A 29 5.68 12.70 14.71
CA MET A 29 5.51 11.33 15.23
C MET A 29 4.87 10.34 14.24
N TYR A 30 4.69 10.70 12.97
CA TYR A 30 4.25 9.76 11.92
C TYR A 30 5.11 9.74 10.66
N ALA A 31 6.27 10.41 10.66
CA ALA A 31 7.41 9.92 9.89
C ALA A 31 8.09 8.80 10.68
N SER A 32 7.30 7.82 11.16
CA SER A 32 7.85 6.49 11.39
C SER A 32 8.41 6.11 10.03
N THR A 33 9.73 6.00 9.94
CA THR A 33 10.40 5.30 8.86
C THR A 33 9.65 3.97 8.73
N MET A 34 8.74 3.85 7.77
CA MET A 34 8.20 2.55 7.46
C MET A 34 9.45 1.73 7.15
N PRO A 35 9.70 0.62 7.88
CA PRO A 35 10.73 -0.31 7.44
C PRO A 35 10.48 -0.59 5.96
N ASP A 36 11.56 -0.73 5.20
CA ASP A 36 11.51 -1.00 3.76
C ASP A 36 10.30 -1.87 3.43
N CYS A 37 9.35 -1.28 2.69
CA CYS A 37 8.06 -1.92 2.48
C CYS A 37 8.20 -2.90 1.32
N SER A 38 8.78 -4.03 1.66
CA SER A 38 9.18 -5.10 0.78
C SER A 38 8.83 -6.44 1.40
N ASP A 39 8.90 -7.48 0.58
CA ASP A 39 8.89 -8.85 1.07
C ASP A 39 10.30 -9.19 1.58
N LYS A 40 10.40 -9.68 2.82
CA LYS A 40 11.67 -10.13 3.42
C LYS A 40 11.98 -11.59 3.09
N LEU A 41 10.97 -12.36 2.71
CA LEU A 41 11.11 -13.75 2.31
C LEU A 41 10.91 -13.88 0.81
N ASP A 42 11.81 -14.59 0.14
CA ASP A 42 11.69 -14.87 -1.29
C ASP A 42 10.44 -15.74 -1.61
N SER A 43 9.98 -16.52 -0.62
CA SER A 43 8.83 -17.44 -0.73
C SER A 43 7.48 -16.79 -0.43
N CYS A 44 7.37 -15.47 -0.34
CA CYS A 44 6.10 -14.79 -0.02
C CYS A 44 4.96 -15.14 -0.97
N PHE A 45 5.26 -15.44 -2.23
CA PHE A 45 4.26 -15.87 -3.21
C PHE A 45 3.82 -17.33 -3.05
N ASP A 46 4.57 -18.18 -2.34
CA ASP A 46 4.24 -19.57 -2.09
C ASP A 46 3.17 -19.72 -0.99
N PHE A 47 3.18 -18.84 0.01
CA PHE A 47 2.18 -18.85 1.08
C PHE A 47 0.79 -18.46 0.58
N SER A 48 -0.23 -19.25 0.90
CA SER A 48 -1.64 -18.98 0.52
C SER A 48 -2.14 -17.60 0.97
N ASP A 49 -3.21 -17.09 0.36
CA ASP A 49 -3.78 -15.80 0.74
C ASP A 49 -4.25 -15.73 2.19
N GLY A 50 -4.63 -16.87 2.77
CA GLY A 50 -4.94 -16.99 4.20
C GLY A 50 -3.78 -16.61 5.12
N SER A 51 -2.53 -16.73 4.65
CA SER A 51 -1.34 -16.33 5.40
C SER A 51 -1.17 -14.82 5.52
N CYS A 52 -1.90 -14.04 4.71
CA CYS A 52 -1.87 -12.58 4.78
C CYS A 52 -2.85 -11.99 5.78
N VAL A 53 -3.82 -12.77 6.28
CA VAL A 53 -5.02 -12.24 6.95
C VAL A 53 -5.28 -12.92 8.29
N GLY A 54 -6.29 -12.43 9.01
CA GLY A 54 -6.70 -12.99 10.31
C GLY A 54 -5.54 -13.05 11.30
N ARG A 55 -5.35 -14.23 11.92
CA ARG A 55 -4.29 -14.44 12.93
C ARG A 55 -2.87 -14.32 12.37
N TYR A 56 -2.68 -14.43 11.05
CA TYR A 56 -1.36 -14.37 10.41
C TYR A 56 -0.99 -12.96 9.94
N ALA A 57 -1.93 -12.02 9.98
CA ALA A 57 -1.71 -10.64 9.55
C ALA A 57 -0.49 -9.94 10.21
N PRO A 58 -0.20 -10.13 11.53
CA PRO A 58 1.02 -9.57 12.12
C PRO A 58 2.30 -10.11 11.47
N TRP A 59 2.40 -11.43 11.32
CA TRP A 59 3.55 -12.08 10.66
C TRP A 59 3.69 -11.62 9.20
N ALA A 60 2.57 -11.51 8.48
CA ALA A 60 2.55 -11.08 7.09
C ALA A 60 3.03 -9.63 6.92
N ARG A 61 2.65 -8.72 7.83
CA ARG A 61 3.15 -7.34 7.84
C ARG A 61 4.67 -7.27 8.03
N GLU A 62 5.26 -8.23 8.73
CA GLU A 62 6.69 -8.24 9.00
C GLU A 62 7.51 -8.92 7.90
N ASN A 63 6.95 -9.93 7.22
CA ASN A 63 7.70 -10.82 6.33
C ASN A 63 7.31 -10.70 4.85
N CYS A 64 6.05 -10.42 4.56
CA CYS A 64 5.47 -10.42 3.21
C CYS A 64 4.59 -9.20 2.95
N ALA A 65 5.07 -8.03 3.38
CA ALA A 65 4.28 -6.80 3.39
C ALA A 65 3.82 -6.39 1.98
N TYR A 66 4.70 -6.54 0.99
CA TYR A 66 4.41 -6.20 -0.39
C TYR A 66 3.39 -7.16 -0.99
N ARG A 67 3.68 -8.46 -0.98
CA ARG A 67 2.80 -9.50 -1.53
C ARG A 67 1.40 -9.47 -0.90
N CYS A 68 1.31 -9.25 0.41
CA CYS A 68 0.04 -9.25 1.11
C CYS A 68 -0.78 -7.96 0.94
N GLY A 69 -0.17 -6.87 0.45
CA GLY A 69 -0.85 -5.59 0.29
C GLY A 69 -0.81 -4.69 1.51
N TYR A 70 0.16 -4.88 2.40
CA TYR A 70 0.39 -4.01 3.55
C TYR A 70 1.27 -2.80 3.23
N CYS A 71 1.78 -2.71 1.99
CA CYS A 71 2.52 -1.56 1.48
C CYS A 71 1.59 -0.53 0.83
N PRO A 72 1.33 0.62 1.48
CA PRO A 72 0.38 1.59 0.96
C PRO A 72 0.81 2.14 -0.40
N GLY A 73 -0.03 1.96 -1.41
CA GLY A 73 0.23 2.46 -2.77
C GLY A 73 1.32 1.71 -3.53
N ASN A 74 1.92 0.66 -2.96
CA ASN A 74 2.90 -0.20 -3.62
C ASN A 74 2.43 -1.65 -3.52
N TYR A 75 1.84 -2.15 -4.61
CA TYR A 75 1.27 -3.49 -4.66
C TYR A 75 1.88 -4.30 -5.80
N PRO A 76 1.86 -5.64 -5.71
CA PRO A 76 2.15 -6.51 -6.84
C PRO A 76 1.32 -6.10 -8.07
N PRO A 77 1.94 -5.78 -9.21
CA PRO A 77 1.21 -5.44 -10.43
C PRO A 77 0.46 -6.67 -10.95
N CYS A 78 -0.77 -6.47 -11.42
CA CYS A 78 -1.55 -7.50 -12.10
C CYS A 78 -1.02 -7.66 -13.53
N GLN A 79 0.12 -8.35 -13.67
CA GLN A 79 0.76 -8.62 -14.96
C GLN A 79 1.54 -9.94 -14.87
N ASP A 80 1.74 -10.59 -16.01
CA ASP A 80 2.62 -11.74 -16.13
C ASP A 80 4.10 -11.30 -16.12
N GLN A 81 4.95 -12.04 -15.43
CA GLN A 81 6.41 -11.80 -15.34
C GLN A 81 7.18 -12.63 -16.38
N ILE A 82 6.57 -13.70 -16.90
CA ILE A 82 7.15 -14.57 -17.93
C ILE A 82 6.28 -14.52 -19.19
N THR A 83 6.90 -14.70 -20.34
CA THR A 83 6.25 -14.52 -21.65
C THR A 83 5.35 -15.70 -22.06
N TYR A 84 5.55 -16.87 -21.46
CA TYR A 84 4.92 -18.13 -21.87
C TYR A 84 3.78 -18.58 -20.94
N CYS A 85 3.20 -17.69 -20.13
CA CYS A 85 2.09 -18.05 -19.24
C CYS A 85 0.90 -18.68 -19.98
N LYS A 86 0.60 -18.25 -21.21
CA LYS A 86 -0.47 -18.80 -22.04
C LYS A 86 -0.17 -20.22 -22.56
N GLU A 87 1.10 -20.61 -22.59
CA GLU A 87 1.56 -21.90 -23.10
C GLU A 87 1.57 -23.00 -22.02
N LEU A 88 1.56 -22.61 -20.73
CA LEU A 88 1.53 -23.55 -19.59
C LEU A 88 0.24 -24.38 -19.53
N GLY A 89 -0.82 -23.95 -20.22
CA GLY A 89 -2.16 -24.53 -20.14
C GLY A 89 -2.93 -24.05 -18.91
N SER A 90 -4.26 -23.93 -19.05
CA SER A 90 -5.14 -23.38 -18.00
C SER A 90 -5.16 -24.17 -16.70
N GLU A 91 -4.85 -25.47 -16.77
CA GLU A 91 -4.84 -26.36 -15.59
C GLU A 91 -3.82 -25.91 -14.53
N VAL A 92 -2.68 -25.35 -14.96
CA VAL A 92 -1.61 -24.88 -14.05
C VAL A 92 -2.12 -23.77 -13.12
N CYS A 93 -3.10 -22.97 -13.55
CA CYS A 93 -3.67 -21.88 -12.77
C CYS A 93 -4.45 -22.34 -11.51
N ASN A 94 -4.91 -23.60 -11.50
CA ASN A 94 -5.76 -24.15 -10.43
C ASN A 94 -5.09 -25.28 -9.63
N GLN A 95 -3.94 -25.77 -10.09
CA GLN A 95 -3.20 -26.81 -9.38
C GLN A 95 -2.47 -26.24 -8.15
N LYS A 96 -2.74 -26.83 -6.98
CA LYS A 96 -2.13 -26.42 -5.70
C LYS A 96 -0.60 -26.42 -5.76
N LEU A 97 -0.01 -27.38 -6.48
CA LEU A 97 1.45 -27.51 -6.62
C LEU A 97 2.08 -26.28 -7.30
N TYR A 98 1.36 -25.65 -8.22
CA TYR A 98 1.85 -24.49 -8.98
C TYR A 98 1.32 -23.16 -8.44
N ALA A 99 0.54 -23.17 -7.34
CA ALA A 99 -0.12 -21.98 -6.83
C ALA A 99 0.86 -20.83 -6.57
N GLY A 100 2.02 -21.12 -5.95
CA GLY A 100 3.06 -20.11 -5.74
C GLY A 100 3.63 -19.57 -7.05
N TYR A 101 4.02 -20.48 -7.94
CA TYR A 101 4.56 -20.15 -9.25
C TYR A 101 3.62 -19.25 -10.08
N VAL A 102 2.33 -19.57 -10.16
CA VAL A 102 1.38 -18.75 -10.95
C VAL A 102 1.06 -17.41 -10.30
N ARG A 103 1.10 -17.34 -8.96
CA ARG A 103 0.94 -16.07 -8.23
C ARG A 103 2.14 -15.15 -8.41
N LEU A 104 3.33 -15.70 -8.61
CA LEU A 104 4.53 -14.93 -8.90
C LEU A 104 4.61 -14.53 -10.37
N ASN A 105 4.38 -15.47 -11.28
CA ASN A 105 4.77 -15.30 -12.68
C ASN A 105 3.62 -15.07 -13.66
N CYS A 106 2.40 -15.52 -13.35
CA CYS A 106 1.31 -15.59 -14.32
C CYS A 106 0.01 -14.98 -13.78
N ARG A 107 0.12 -13.85 -13.08
CA ARG A 107 -1.01 -13.26 -12.35
C ARG A 107 -2.14 -12.83 -13.28
N GLU A 108 -1.82 -12.27 -14.43
CA GLU A 108 -2.83 -11.80 -15.38
C GLU A 108 -3.46 -13.01 -16.08
N THR A 109 -2.65 -13.88 -16.67
CA THR A 109 -3.15 -15.08 -17.39
C THR A 109 -3.97 -15.99 -16.47
N CYS A 110 -3.54 -16.20 -15.22
CA CYS A 110 -4.24 -17.05 -14.26
C CYS A 110 -5.24 -16.30 -13.36
N ASN A 111 -5.51 -15.01 -13.62
CA ASN A 111 -6.39 -14.18 -12.81
C ASN A 111 -6.09 -14.24 -11.29
N LYS A 112 -4.79 -14.21 -10.93
CA LYS A 112 -4.28 -14.18 -9.54
C LYS A 112 -3.87 -12.77 -9.12
N CYS A 113 -4.70 -11.79 -9.48
CA CYS A 113 -4.45 -10.37 -9.25
C CYS A 113 -4.95 -9.83 -7.92
N GLU A 114 -5.64 -10.67 -7.14
CA GLU A 114 -6.13 -10.31 -5.82
C GLU A 114 -4.99 -9.86 -4.89
N ILE A 115 -5.29 -8.85 -4.06
CA ILE A 115 -4.40 -8.34 -3.02
C ILE A 115 -5.09 -8.66 -1.68
N PRO A 116 -4.62 -9.69 -0.95
CA PRO A 116 -5.41 -10.29 0.13
C PRO A 116 -5.79 -9.33 1.25
N ALA A 117 -4.88 -8.46 1.70
CA ALA A 117 -5.19 -7.53 2.79
C ALA A 117 -6.21 -6.45 2.39
N LEU A 118 -6.39 -6.19 1.09
CA LEU A 118 -7.34 -5.19 0.60
C LEU A 118 -8.73 -5.78 0.35
N THR A 119 -8.81 -7.10 0.11
CA THR A 119 -10.07 -7.81 -0.14
C THR A 119 -10.60 -8.53 1.10
N TYR A 120 -9.79 -8.66 2.15
CA TYR A 120 -10.19 -9.30 3.40
C TYR A 120 -11.21 -8.48 4.19
N VAL A 121 -12.36 -9.10 4.46
CA VAL A 121 -13.39 -8.58 5.36
C VAL A 121 -13.40 -9.46 6.63
N PRO A 122 -12.97 -8.93 7.79
CA PRO A 122 -13.03 -9.70 9.04
C PRO A 122 -14.49 -10.00 9.42
N GLY A 123 -14.83 -11.28 9.60
CA GLY A 123 -16.11 -11.70 10.19
C GLY A 123 -17.27 -11.91 9.20
N ASN A 124 -17.01 -12.06 7.89
CA ASN A 124 -18.01 -12.50 6.93
C ASN A 124 -17.64 -13.88 6.36
N ASP A 125 -18.16 -14.94 6.97
CA ASP A 125 -18.00 -16.32 6.50
C ASP A 125 -18.95 -16.67 5.33
N THR A 126 -19.48 -15.67 4.61
CA THR A 126 -20.29 -15.89 3.41
C THR A 126 -19.93 -14.93 2.28
N ASP A 127 -19.28 -15.47 1.24
CA ASP A 127 -19.29 -15.04 -0.17
C ASP A 127 -20.03 -13.74 -0.51
N VAL A 128 -19.42 -12.57 -0.26
CA VAL A 128 -19.79 -11.34 -0.99
C VAL A 128 -18.53 -10.53 -1.29
N LEU A 129 -17.96 -10.81 -2.47
CA LEU A 129 -17.06 -9.94 -3.21
C LEU A 129 -17.68 -8.53 -3.33
N PRO A 130 -17.01 -7.43 -2.91
CA PRO A 130 -17.39 -6.11 -3.37
C PRO A 130 -17.08 -6.06 -4.88
N THR A 131 -18.15 -6.19 -5.66
CA THR A 131 -18.10 -6.07 -7.11
C THR A 131 -17.81 -4.60 -7.43
N GLY A 132 -16.53 -4.23 -7.51
CA GLY A 132 -16.20 -2.81 -7.52
C GLY A 132 -14.90 -2.34 -8.18
N LEU A 133 -13.88 -3.18 -8.43
CA LEU A 133 -12.60 -2.63 -8.97
C LEU A 133 -11.85 -3.46 -10.01
N PHE A 134 -12.50 -4.41 -10.68
CA PHE A 134 -12.02 -4.93 -11.94
C PHE A 134 -13.17 -4.95 -12.94
N LYS A 135 -13.17 -4.02 -13.89
CA LYS A 135 -14.05 -4.07 -15.07
C LYS A 135 -13.81 -5.42 -15.75
N LYS A 136 -14.72 -6.38 -15.56
CA LYS A 136 -14.86 -7.55 -16.42
C LYS A 136 -15.05 -7.05 -17.86
N LYS A 137 -13.97 -6.97 -18.63
CA LYS A 137 -14.09 -7.05 -20.09
C LYS A 137 -14.48 -8.50 -20.38
N LYS A 138 -15.79 -8.75 -20.52
CA LYS A 138 -16.30 -9.98 -21.13
C LYS A 138 -15.67 -10.09 -22.53
N HIS A 139 -14.79 -11.06 -22.72
CA HIS A 139 -14.53 -11.60 -24.04
C HIS A 139 -14.53 -13.12 -23.97
N PHE A 140 -15.74 -13.68 -23.98
CA PHE A 140 -15.99 -14.99 -24.55
C PHE A 140 -16.22 -14.78 -26.05
N ARG A 141 -15.33 -15.34 -26.88
CA ARG A 141 -15.45 -15.68 -28.31
C ARG A 141 -14.19 -16.50 -28.61
N ASN A 142 -14.21 -17.71 -29.18
CA ASN A 142 -15.25 -18.54 -29.80
C ASN A 142 -15.13 -19.97 -29.27
#